data_AF-A0A8S1IZ32-F1
#
_entry.id   AF-A0A8S1IZ32-F1
#
_cell.length_a   1.000
_cell.length_b   1.000
_cell.length_c   1.000
_cell.angle_alpha   90.00
_cell.angle_beta   90.00
_cell.angle_gamma   90.00
#
_symmetry.space_group_name_H-M   'P 1'
#
loop_
_entity.id
_entity.type
_entity.pdbx_description
1 polymer ?
#
loop_
_entity_poly.entity_id
_entity_poly.type
_entity_poly.pdbx_seq_one_letter_code
_entity_poly.pdbx_strand_id
1 'polypeptide(L)'
;MVPDLEEPGKFAVMPTFLRNVLQLSLLRFFFTDHWVVAVGPSRNKTLAYEWAIVSAGPPKTPGIDGCRTEISFLGLFNVHEGGLWLLTRKPVDPTSTSIMQNVAESLGFDTSVLRKVKQKKCKYKGAP
;
A
#
# COMPACT_ATOMS: atom_id res chain seq x y z
N MET A 1 5.24 -12.18 1.62
CA MET A 1 5.86 -11.04 0.92
C MET A 1 7.26 -11.48 0.54
N VAL A 2 7.58 -11.44 -0.75
CA VAL A 2 8.95 -11.67 -1.22
C VAL A 2 9.50 -10.30 -1.59
N PRO A 3 10.60 -9.84 -0.98
CA PRO A 3 11.22 -8.57 -1.34
C PRO A 3 11.77 -8.66 -2.76
N ASP A 4 11.61 -7.59 -3.53
CA ASP A 4 12.35 -7.42 -4.77
C ASP A 4 13.83 -7.13 -4.44
N LEU A 5 14.75 -7.79 -5.16
CA LEU A 5 16.18 -7.65 -4.93
C LEU A 5 16.80 -6.47 -5.70
N GLU A 6 16.09 -5.94 -6.71
CA GLU A 6 16.53 -4.82 -7.54
C GLU A 6 15.97 -3.48 -7.03
N GLU A 7 14.73 -3.47 -6.53
CA GLU A 7 14.07 -2.28 -6.01
C GLU A 7 13.80 -2.37 -4.48
N PRO A 8 14.67 -1.80 -3.63
CA PRO A 8 14.48 -1.85 -2.19
C PRO A 8 13.18 -1.12 -1.78
N GLY A 9 12.29 -1.85 -1.08
CA GLY A 9 10.98 -1.36 -0.65
C GLY A 9 9.80 -1.88 -1.47
N LYS A 10 10.07 -2.58 -2.59
CA LYS A 10 9.09 -3.33 -3.37
C LYS A 10 8.90 -4.75 -2.82
N PHE A 11 7.64 -5.16 -2.73
CA PHE A 11 7.24 -6.47 -2.26
C PHE A 11 6.20 -7.09 -3.18
N ALA A 12 6.45 -8.33 -3.56
CA ALA A 12 5.47 -9.13 -4.29
C ALA A 12 4.53 -9.81 -3.27
N VAL A 13 3.22 -9.57 -3.42
CA VAL A 13 2.16 -10.16 -2.58
C VAL A 13 1.37 -11.17 -3.40
N MET A 14 1.11 -12.36 -2.82
CA MET A 14 0.36 -13.44 -3.48
C MET A 14 -0.63 -14.11 -2.51
N PRO A 15 -1.71 -14.74 -3.02
CA PRO A 15 -2.59 -15.59 -2.24
C PRO A 15 -1.87 -16.79 -1.59
N THR A 16 -2.13 -17.04 -0.32
CA THR A 16 -1.38 -18.01 0.49
C THR A 16 -1.48 -19.46 -0.02
N PHE A 17 -2.56 -19.82 -0.72
CA PHE A 17 -2.77 -21.18 -1.25
C PHE A 17 -1.79 -21.55 -2.38
N LEU A 18 -1.16 -20.56 -3.03
CA LEU A 18 -0.16 -20.77 -4.08
C LEU A 18 1.26 -20.94 -3.55
N ARG A 19 1.48 -20.84 -2.22
CA ARG A 19 2.80 -20.89 -1.60
C ARG A 19 3.59 -22.16 -1.91
N ASN A 20 2.92 -23.30 -2.10
CA ASN A 20 3.57 -24.58 -2.38
C ASN A 20 3.90 -24.81 -3.87
N VAL A 21 3.45 -23.93 -4.77
CA VAL A 21 3.66 -24.05 -6.23
C VAL A 21 4.81 -23.15 -6.73
N LEU A 22 5.43 -22.39 -5.81
CA LEU A 22 6.33 -21.26 -6.04
C LEU A 22 7.70 -21.54 -6.68
N GLN A 23 8.04 -22.78 -7.01
CA GLN A 23 9.32 -23.06 -7.68
C GLN A 23 9.31 -22.76 -9.18
N LEU A 24 8.14 -22.49 -9.77
CA LEU A 24 8.03 -22.25 -11.21
C LEU A 24 7.84 -20.75 -11.49
N SER A 25 8.85 -20.15 -12.12
CA SER A 25 8.94 -18.74 -12.55
C SER A 25 7.75 -18.20 -13.36
N LEU A 26 6.82 -19.08 -13.79
CA LEU A 26 5.63 -18.75 -14.58
C LEU A 26 4.48 -18.16 -13.75
N LEU A 27 4.55 -18.21 -12.41
CA LEU A 27 3.48 -17.70 -11.53
C LEU A 27 3.60 -16.22 -11.17
N ARG A 28 4.61 -15.48 -11.68
CA ARG A 28 4.76 -14.01 -11.48
C ARG A 28 3.49 -13.22 -11.82
N PHE A 29 2.64 -13.76 -12.69
CA PHE A 29 1.36 -13.20 -13.08
C PHE A 29 0.35 -13.05 -11.93
N PHE A 30 0.49 -13.82 -10.85
CA PHE A 30 -0.39 -13.70 -9.67
C PHE A 30 0.14 -12.75 -8.60
N PHE A 31 1.29 -12.13 -8.86
CA PHE A 31 1.90 -11.21 -7.91
C PHE A 31 1.52 -9.80 -8.28
N THR A 32 0.98 -9.09 -7.30
CA THR A 32 0.80 -7.65 -7.40
C THR A 32 1.93 -6.98 -6.63
N ASP A 33 2.63 -6.10 -7.31
CA ASP A 33 3.74 -5.33 -6.77
C ASP A 33 3.20 -4.25 -5.84
N HIS A 34 3.58 -4.34 -4.57
CA HIS A 34 3.30 -3.32 -3.57
C HIS A 34 4.62 -2.66 -3.16
N TRP A 35 4.64 -1.34 -3.07
CA TRP A 35 5.78 -0.58 -2.55
C TRP A 35 5.43 0.10 -1.24
N VAL A 36 6.36 0.06 -0.29
CA VAL A 36 6.38 1.06 0.79
C VAL A 36 7.05 2.31 0.23
N VAL A 37 6.24 3.33 -0.08
CA VAL A 37 6.75 4.54 -0.76
C VAL A 37 7.30 5.57 0.22
N ALA A 38 6.82 5.57 1.47
CA ALA A 38 7.35 6.39 2.55
C ALA A 38 6.99 5.82 3.91
N VAL A 39 7.81 6.09 4.92
CA VAL A 39 7.54 5.78 6.33
C VAL A 39 7.86 6.96 7.23
N GLY A 40 7.11 7.07 8.33
CA GLY A 40 7.36 8.05 9.38
C GLY A 40 8.21 7.49 10.51
N PRO A 41 9.21 8.22 11.01
CA PRO A 41 10.04 7.74 12.11
C PRO A 41 9.20 7.46 13.37
N SER A 42 9.57 6.41 14.11
CA SER A 42 8.97 6.15 15.42
C SER A 42 9.80 6.70 16.57
N ARG A 43 9.09 7.23 17.57
CA ARG A 43 9.66 7.59 18.88
C ARG A 43 9.84 6.37 19.77
N ASN A 44 9.11 5.29 19.49
CA ASN A 44 9.29 4.02 20.17
C ASN A 44 10.44 3.26 19.52
N LYS A 45 11.53 3.07 20.26
CA LYS A 45 12.74 2.38 19.77
C LYS A 45 12.49 0.91 19.38
N THR A 46 11.38 0.32 19.79
CA THR A 46 10.99 -1.04 19.38
C THR A 46 10.17 -1.08 18.09
N LEU A 47 9.73 0.07 17.58
CA LEU A 47 9.00 0.19 16.32
C LEU A 47 9.89 0.86 15.28
N ALA A 48 9.90 0.32 14.06
CA ALA A 48 10.62 0.95 12.97
C ALA A 48 9.93 2.23 12.45
N TYR A 49 8.59 2.29 12.51
CA TYR A 49 7.79 3.40 11.97
C TYR A 49 6.42 3.55 12.65
N GLU A 50 5.90 4.78 12.68
CA GLU A 50 4.55 5.12 13.20
C GLU A 50 3.47 5.11 12.13
N TRP A 51 3.86 5.42 10.90
CA TRP A 51 2.98 5.46 9.74
C TRP A 51 3.74 5.00 8.49
N ALA A 52 3.00 4.54 7.49
CA ALA A 52 3.53 4.11 6.21
C ALA A 52 2.56 4.46 5.08
N ILE A 53 3.11 4.82 3.94
CA ILE A 53 2.39 4.96 2.68
C ILE A 53 2.70 3.73 1.85
N VAL A 54 1.66 3.02 1.41
CA VAL A 54 1.81 1.81 0.60
C VAL A 54 1.07 2.03 -0.72
N SER A 55 1.73 1.71 -1.83
CA SER A 55 1.15 1.80 -3.17
C SER A 55 1.17 0.44 -3.84
N ALA A 56 0.08 0.06 -4.49
CA ALA A 56 0.04 -0.99 -5.50
C ALA A 56 -0.07 -0.29 -6.86
N GLY A 57 0.89 -0.48 -7.74
CA GLY A 57 1.07 0.34 -8.95
C GLY A 57 1.75 1.72 -8.70
N PRO A 58 2.59 2.22 -9.63
CA PRO A 58 2.98 3.63 -9.65
C PRO A 58 1.77 4.50 -10.08
N PRO A 59 1.74 5.80 -9.71
CA PRO A 59 0.64 6.68 -10.09
C PRO A 59 0.79 7.10 -11.56
N LYS A 60 0.07 6.42 -12.46
CA LYS A 60 0.18 6.63 -13.92
C LYS A 60 -1.04 7.30 -14.55
N THR A 61 -2.21 7.15 -13.95
CA THR A 61 -3.44 7.68 -14.52
C THR A 61 -3.68 9.10 -14.03
N PRO A 62 -3.89 10.10 -14.90
CA PRO A 62 -4.17 11.46 -14.45
C PRO A 62 -5.39 11.55 -13.53
N GLY A 63 -5.24 12.32 -12.46
CA GLY A 63 -6.27 12.72 -11.51
C GLY A 63 -6.51 14.23 -11.54
N ILE A 64 -7.16 14.77 -10.51
CA ILE A 64 -7.42 16.21 -10.39
C ILE A 64 -6.13 16.94 -9.99
N ASP A 65 -5.48 16.46 -8.92
CA ASP A 65 -4.30 17.08 -8.30
C ASP A 65 -3.12 16.11 -8.23
N GLY A 66 -2.86 15.37 -9.32
CA GLY A 66 -1.77 14.40 -9.41
C GLY A 66 -2.14 13.22 -10.30
N CYS A 67 -1.52 12.07 -10.06
CA CYS A 67 -1.86 10.81 -10.72
C CYS A 67 -2.36 9.77 -9.71
N ARG A 68 -3.35 8.97 -10.12
CA ARG A 68 -3.86 7.82 -9.38
C ARG A 68 -3.22 6.53 -9.88
N THR A 69 -3.22 5.53 -9.02
CA THR A 69 -2.87 4.16 -9.41
C THR A 69 -4.01 3.56 -10.25
N GLU A 70 -3.65 2.70 -11.19
CA GLU A 70 -4.60 2.10 -12.12
C GLU A 70 -5.05 0.73 -11.61
N ILE A 71 -6.36 0.50 -11.59
CA ILE A 71 -6.92 -0.83 -11.37
C ILE A 71 -7.03 -1.47 -12.76
N SER A 72 -5.99 -2.18 -13.19
CA SER A 72 -6.08 -3.00 -14.39
C SER A 72 -6.89 -4.25 -14.09
N PHE A 73 -7.94 -4.50 -14.87
CA PHE A 73 -8.76 -5.70 -14.73
C PHE A 73 -8.29 -6.71 -15.77
N LEU A 74 -7.30 -7.54 -15.43
CA LEU A 74 -6.84 -8.57 -16.35
C LEU A 74 -7.80 -9.79 -16.31
N GLY A 75 -8.96 -9.62 -16.96
CA GLY A 75 -9.80 -10.57 -17.69
C GLY A 75 -10.23 -11.93 -17.13
N LEU A 76 -9.52 -12.53 -16.18
CA LEU A 76 -9.76 -13.90 -15.69
C LEU A 76 -9.50 -14.06 -14.18
N PHE A 77 -8.70 -13.18 -13.58
CA PHE A 77 -8.43 -13.17 -12.15
C PHE A 77 -8.61 -11.74 -11.66
N ASN A 78 -9.42 -11.52 -10.62
CA ASN A 78 -9.69 -10.20 -10.03
C ASN A 78 -8.43 -9.63 -9.34
N VAL A 79 -7.34 -9.42 -10.09
CA VAL A 79 -6.07 -8.90 -9.59
C VAL A 79 -6.19 -7.38 -9.63
N HIS A 80 -6.34 -6.77 -8.46
CA HIS A 80 -6.30 -5.32 -8.34
C HIS A 80 -4.83 -4.88 -8.31
N GLU A 81 -4.33 -4.38 -9.44
CA GLU A 81 -2.96 -3.86 -9.55
C GLU A 81 -2.80 -2.42 -9.03
N GLY A 82 -3.91 -1.81 -8.56
CA GLY A 82 -3.95 -0.41 -8.17
C GLY A 82 -4.43 -0.18 -6.74
N GLY A 83 -3.71 0.66 -6.00
CA GLY A 83 -4.22 1.30 -4.79
C GLY A 83 -3.19 2.15 -4.07
N LEU A 84 -3.64 3.06 -3.23
CA LEU A 84 -2.81 3.86 -2.33
C LEU A 84 -3.43 3.81 -0.94
N TRP A 85 -2.62 3.44 0.06
CA TRP A 85 -3.05 3.33 1.45
C TRP A 85 -2.15 4.16 2.36
N LEU A 86 -2.79 4.98 3.19
CA LEU A 86 -2.14 5.74 4.26
C LEU A 86 -2.40 5.00 5.58
N LEU A 87 -1.37 4.38 6.14
CA LEU A 87 -1.48 3.51 7.30
C LEU A 87 -0.83 4.16 8.52
N THR A 88 -1.50 4.11 9.66
CA THR A 88 -1.00 4.60 10.95
C THR A 88 -1.20 3.54 12.03
N ARG A 89 -0.31 3.51 13.02
CA ARG A 89 -0.43 2.65 14.22
C ARG A 89 -1.57 3.09 15.14
N LYS A 90 -2.07 4.33 15.00
CA LYS A 90 -3.17 4.87 15.81
C LYS A 90 -4.48 4.81 15.02
N PRO A 91 -5.55 4.19 15.56
CA PRO A 91 -6.82 4.08 14.83
C PRO A 91 -7.39 5.40 14.33
N VAL A 92 -7.21 6.48 15.10
CA VAL A 92 -7.59 7.84 14.68
C VAL A 92 -6.37 8.75 14.87
N ASP A 93 -5.77 9.16 13.76
CA ASP A 93 -4.52 9.94 13.75
C ASP A 93 -4.53 11.04 12.69
N PRO A 94 -5.22 12.16 12.96
CA PRO A 94 -5.32 13.25 11.98
C PRO A 94 -3.96 13.86 11.65
N THR A 95 -3.02 13.89 12.60
CA THR A 95 -1.68 14.46 12.40
C THR A 95 -0.88 13.64 11.40
N SER A 96 -0.73 12.32 11.63
CA SER A 96 0.00 11.47 10.68
C SER A 96 -0.72 11.38 9.34
N THR A 97 -2.06 11.42 9.32
CA THR A 97 -2.85 11.42 8.08
C THR A 97 -2.51 12.62 7.22
N SER A 98 -2.50 13.83 7.78
CA SER A 98 -2.16 15.05 7.04
C SER A 98 -0.71 15.04 6.54
N ILE A 99 0.24 14.56 7.35
CA ILE A 99 1.64 14.39 6.93
C ILE A 99 1.73 13.44 5.74
N MET A 100 1.07 12.28 5.81
CA MET A 100 1.09 11.30 4.73
C MET A 100 0.45 11.81 3.45
N GLN A 101 -0.62 12.61 3.53
CA GLN A 101 -1.24 13.24 2.36
C GLN A 101 -0.25 14.19 1.66
N ASN A 102 0.38 15.09 2.41
CA ASN A 102 1.37 16.02 1.85
C ASN A 102 2.56 15.28 1.22
N VAL A 103 3.04 14.20 1.85
CA VAL A 103 4.12 13.37 1.30
C VAL A 103 3.65 12.69 0.02
N ALA A 104 2.47 12.09 -0.01
CA ALA A 104 1.93 11.44 -1.20
C ALA A 104 1.75 12.44 -2.36
N GLU A 105 1.24 13.64 -2.10
CA GLU A 105 1.12 14.72 -3.09
C GLU A 105 2.49 15.11 -3.65
N SER A 106 3.51 15.25 -2.79
CA SER A 106 4.87 15.57 -3.23
C SER A 106 5.50 14.49 -4.11
N LEU A 107 5.01 13.25 -4.00
CA LEU A 107 5.40 12.10 -4.82
C LEU A 107 4.56 11.96 -6.09
N GLY A 108 3.64 12.90 -6.35
CA GLY A 108 2.80 12.95 -7.55
C GLY A 108 1.52 12.12 -7.45
N PHE A 109 1.16 11.62 -6.27
CA PHE A 109 -0.12 10.94 -6.08
C PHE A 109 -1.26 11.95 -5.93
N ASP A 110 -2.36 11.71 -6.64
CA ASP A 110 -3.61 12.44 -6.41
C ASP A 110 -4.27 11.94 -5.11
N THR A 111 -4.18 12.73 -4.04
CA THR A 111 -4.79 12.41 -2.74
C THR A 111 -6.26 12.80 -2.65
N SER A 112 -6.79 13.57 -3.61
CA SER A 112 -8.20 14.01 -3.61
C SER A 112 -9.17 12.84 -3.72
N VAL A 113 -8.73 11.73 -4.32
CA VAL A 113 -9.50 10.49 -4.50
C VAL A 113 -9.42 9.55 -3.29
N LEU A 114 -8.66 9.89 -2.25
CA LEU A 114 -8.55 9.05 -1.04
C LEU A 114 -9.88 8.93 -0.31
N ARG A 115 -10.28 7.70 -0.03
CA ARG A 115 -11.51 7.41 0.72
C ARG A 115 -11.24 7.41 2.22
N LYS A 116 -11.93 8.28 2.95
CA LYS A 116 -11.83 8.34 4.41
C LYS A 116 -12.42 7.09 5.08
N VAL A 117 -11.59 6.33 5.78
CA VAL A 117 -12.01 5.17 6.57
C VAL A 117 -12.44 5.62 7.97
N LYS A 118 -13.67 5.29 8.37
CA LYS A 118 -14.18 5.60 9.71
C LYS A 118 -13.68 4.55 10.72
N GLN A 119 -12.72 4.94 11.54
CA GLN A 119 -12.14 4.07 12.59
C GLN A 119 -12.70 4.33 13.99
N LYS A 120 -13.41 5.45 14.20
CA LYS A 120 -14.01 5.80 15.50
C LYS A 120 -15.09 4.78 15.86
N LYS A 121 -15.05 4.26 17.10
CA LYS A 121 -15.94 3.20 17.63
C LYS A 121 -15.74 1.79 17.04
N CYS A 122 -14.74 1.58 16.17
CA CYS A 122 -14.36 0.23 15.76
C CYS A 122 -13.73 -0.53 16.94
N LYS A 123 -14.06 -1.82 17.07
CA LYS A 123 -13.45 -2.73 18.05
C LYS A 123 -12.47 -3.63 17.31
N TYR A 124 -11.23 -3.66 17.76
CA TYR A 124 -10.16 -4.46 17.14
C TYR A 124 -9.78 -5.69 17.97
N LYS A 125 -10.67 -6.16 18.85
CA LYS A 125 -10.42 -7.33 19.69
C LYS A 125 -10.22 -8.56 18.81
N GLY A 126 -9.06 -9.21 18.92
CA GLY A 126 -8.73 -10.39 18.10
C GLY A 126 -8.26 -10.07 16.69
N ALA A 127 -8.07 -8.78 16.35
CA ALA A 127 -7.29 -8.44 15.17
C ALA A 127 -5.82 -8.86 15.42
N PRO A 128 -5.17 -9.53 14.46
CA PRO A 128 -3.79 -10.00 14.57
C PRO A 128 -2.77 -8.85 14.67
#